data_AF-A0A356V7I3-F1
#
_entry.id   AF-A0A356V7I3-F1
#
_cell.length_a   1.000
_cell.length_b   1.000
_cell.length_c   1.000
_cell.angle_alpha   90.00
_cell.angle_beta   90.00
_cell.angle_gamma   90.00
#
_symmetry.space_group_name_H-M   'P 1'
#
loop_
_entity.id
_entity.type
_entity.pdbx_description
1 polymer ?
#
loop_
_entity_poly.entity_id
_entity_poly.type
_entity_poly.pdbx_seq_one_letter_code
_entity_poly.pdbx_strand_id
1 'polypeptide(L)'
;MAYDTPKVPNDLSAFWMPFTANRQFKKNPRMFVAADGMYYKTADGRNVLDGTAGLWCCNAGHNRPLITQAIATQAAELDYAPAFQMGHPKAFELASALRDMAPEPFEHVFFTNSGS
;
A
#
# COMPACT_ATOMS: atom_id res chain seq x y z
N MET A 1 16.32 -11.39 6.90
CA MET A 1 17.38 -10.98 5.96
C MET A 1 16.93 -9.67 5.32
N ALA A 2 17.70 -8.60 5.42
CA ALA A 2 17.37 -7.36 4.71
C ALA A 2 17.63 -7.60 3.21
N TYR A 3 16.58 -7.54 2.39
CA TYR A 3 16.75 -7.58 0.94
C TYR A 3 17.55 -6.35 0.52
N ASP A 4 18.71 -6.56 -0.11
CA ASP A 4 19.49 -5.46 -0.69
C ASP A 4 18.62 -4.80 -1.76
N THR A 5 18.09 -3.62 -1.44
CA THR A 5 17.05 -3.00 -2.27
C THR A 5 17.73 -2.42 -3.50
N PRO A 6 17.42 -2.90 -4.72
CA PRO A 6 18.07 -2.41 -5.93
C PRO A 6 17.82 -0.91 -6.07
N LYS A 7 18.89 -0.13 -6.11
CA LYS A 7 18.80 1.34 -6.30
C LYS A 7 18.57 1.71 -7.76
N VAL A 8 18.71 0.76 -8.68
CA VAL A 8 18.56 0.94 -10.13
C VAL A 8 17.69 -0.21 -10.66
N PRO A 9 16.70 0.06 -11.53
CA PRO A 9 15.89 -0.98 -12.16
C PRO A 9 16.74 -1.86 -13.09
N ASN A 10 16.38 -3.14 -13.19
CA ASN A 10 16.97 -4.08 -14.14
C ASN A 10 16.52 -3.82 -15.59
N ASP A 11 15.25 -3.47 -15.79
CA ASP A 11 14.67 -3.06 -17.07
C ASP A 11 13.48 -2.10 -16.83
N LEU A 12 13.38 -1.07 -17.67
CA LEU A 12 12.26 -0.13 -17.67
C LEU A 12 11.20 -0.47 -18.73
N SER A 13 11.45 -1.41 -19.63
CA SER A 13 10.60 -1.68 -20.77
C SER A 13 9.34 -2.47 -20.40
N ALA A 14 9.48 -3.45 -19.51
CA ALA A 14 8.42 -4.40 -19.15
C ALA A 14 7.23 -3.79 -18.41
N PHE A 15 7.43 -2.74 -17.60
CA PHE A 15 6.35 -2.11 -16.86
C PHE A 15 5.72 -0.96 -17.64
N TRP A 16 4.46 -1.12 -18.06
CA TRP A 16 3.66 -0.03 -18.61
C TRP A 16 3.05 0.76 -17.45
N MET A 17 3.62 1.93 -17.19
CA MET A 17 3.24 2.73 -16.03
C MET A 17 1.85 3.37 -16.18
N PRO A 18 0.99 3.31 -15.15
CA PRO A 18 -0.35 3.89 -15.18
C PRO A 18 -0.29 5.42 -15.20
N PHE A 19 -1.19 6.06 -15.95
CA PHE A 19 -1.31 7.53 -16.06
C PHE A 19 0.03 8.27 -16.24
N THR A 20 0.98 7.67 -16.97
CA THR A 20 2.36 8.16 -17.06
C THR A 20 2.80 8.35 -18.51
N ALA A 21 3.46 9.47 -18.80
CA ALA A 21 4.21 9.66 -20.03
C ALA A 21 5.46 8.75 -20.06
N ASN A 22 5.26 7.48 -20.41
CA ASN A 22 6.25 6.42 -20.27
C ASN A 22 7.58 6.74 -20.98
N ARG A 23 7.54 7.34 -22.18
CA ARG A 23 8.75 7.76 -22.92
C ARG A 23 9.57 8.80 -22.14
N GLN A 24 8.91 9.73 -21.45
CA GLN A 24 9.58 10.76 -20.66
C GLN A 24 10.18 10.15 -19.39
N PHE A 25 9.42 9.32 -18.68
CA PHE A 25 9.92 8.66 -17.47
C PHE A 25 11.16 7.81 -17.76
N LYS A 26 11.13 7.01 -18.83
CA LYS A 26 12.24 6.12 -19.21
C LYS A 26 13.55 6.86 -19.53
N LYS A 27 13.48 8.13 -19.96
CA LYS A 27 14.66 8.98 -20.21
C LYS A 27 15.30 9.54 -18.94
N ASN A 28 14.50 9.77 -17.90
CA ASN A 28 14.96 10.32 -16.63
C ASN A 28 14.12 9.74 -15.47
N PRO A 29 14.38 8.49 -15.07
CA PRO A 29 13.55 7.79 -14.09
C PRO A 29 13.69 8.43 -12.71
N ARG A 30 12.55 8.59 -12.03
CA ARG A 30 12.50 9.08 -10.66
C ARG A 30 12.20 7.90 -9.75
N MET A 31 13.22 7.46 -8.99
CA MET A 31 13.14 6.26 -8.16
C MET A 31 13.16 6.62 -6.68
N PHE A 32 12.13 6.17 -5.95
CA PHE A 32 12.13 6.08 -4.49
C PHE A 32 12.48 4.65 -4.08
N VAL A 33 13.32 4.51 -3.05
CA VAL A 33 13.88 3.22 -2.59
C VAL A 33 13.56 2.90 -1.14
N ALA A 34 13.06 3.87 -0.37
CA ALA A 34 12.55 3.67 0.98
C ALA A 34 11.56 4.77 1.34
N ALA A 35 10.79 4.58 2.41
CA ALA A 35 9.92 5.59 2.98
C ALA A 35 9.78 5.38 4.50
N ASP A 36 9.74 6.47 5.25
CA ASP A 36 9.53 6.47 6.71
C ASP A 36 8.84 7.77 7.14
N GLY A 37 7.79 7.64 7.96
CA GLY A 37 6.99 8.80 8.37
C GLY A 37 6.38 9.52 7.17
N MET A 38 6.72 10.79 6.96
CA MET A 38 6.21 11.60 5.86
C MET A 38 7.18 11.70 4.67
N TYR A 39 8.26 10.93 4.64
CA TYR A 39 9.33 11.12 3.66
C TYR A 39 9.60 9.87 2.85
N TYR A 40 9.84 10.08 1.56
CA TYR A 40 10.53 9.15 0.68
C TYR A 40 12.04 9.37 0.73
N LYS A 41 12.80 8.31 0.46
CA LYS A 41 14.22 8.36 0.13
C LYS A 41 14.40 7.97 -1.33
N THR A 42 15.08 8.80 -2.10
CA THR A 42 15.39 8.53 -3.51
C THR A 42 16.61 7.63 -3.65
N ALA A 43 16.79 7.01 -4.82
CA ALA A 43 17.95 6.18 -5.13
C ALA A 43 19.30 6.93 -5.03
N ASP A 44 19.30 8.23 -5.32
CA ASP A 44 20.44 9.15 -5.16
C ASP A 44 20.58 9.70 -3.73
N GLY A 45 19.77 9.23 -2.77
CA GLY A 45 19.92 9.47 -1.35
C GLY A 45 19.23 10.72 -0.79
N ARG A 46 18.46 11.47 -1.60
CA ARG A 46 17.69 12.62 -1.14
C ARG A 46 16.45 12.18 -0.36
N ASN A 47 16.09 12.94 0.66
CA ASN A 47 14.79 12.84 1.29
C ASN A 47 13.81 13.76 0.57
N VAL A 48 12.62 13.26 0.28
CA VAL A 48 11.56 14.00 -0.42
C VAL A 48 10.30 13.89 0.42
N LEU A 49 9.69 15.02 0.76
CA LEU A 49 8.41 15.06 1.45
C LEU A 49 7.34 14.38 0.58
N ASP A 50 6.61 13.44 1.16
CA ASP A 50 5.39 12.90 0.59
C ASP A 50 4.24 13.89 0.82
N GLY A 51 4.12 14.85 -0.10
CA GLY A 51 3.08 15.88 -0.03
C GLY A 51 1.67 15.38 -0.39
N THR A 52 1.51 14.13 -0.83
CA THR A 52 0.24 13.58 -1.33
C THR A 52 -0.17 12.28 -0.65
N ALA A 53 0.52 11.87 0.43
CA ALA A 53 0.32 10.58 1.07
C ALA A 53 0.34 9.43 0.05
N GLY A 54 1.34 9.42 -0.83
CA GLY A 54 1.46 8.55 -1.98
C GLY A 54 0.50 8.95 -3.08
N LEU A 55 -0.68 8.36 -3.07
CA LEU A 55 -1.82 8.74 -3.89
C LEU A 55 -3.05 8.81 -3.00
N TRP A 56 -2.98 9.66 -1.96
CA TRP A 56 -4.04 9.90 -0.99
C TRP A 56 -4.40 8.65 -0.15
N CYS A 57 -3.42 7.76 0.08
CA CYS A 57 -3.65 6.45 0.71
C CYS A 57 -2.74 6.15 1.91
N CYS A 58 -1.64 6.88 2.11
CA CYS A 58 -0.70 6.66 3.22
C CYS A 58 -0.94 7.61 4.40
N ASN A 59 -2.19 7.82 4.80
CA ASN A 59 -2.59 8.87 5.76
C ASN A 59 -1.95 8.71 7.16
N ALA A 60 -1.62 7.49 7.57
CA ALA A 60 -0.94 7.22 8.84
C ALA A 60 0.59 7.44 8.78
N GLY A 61 1.14 7.78 7.61
CA GLY A 61 2.57 7.81 7.32
C GLY A 61 3.13 6.46 6.88
N HIS A 62 4.33 6.47 6.32
CA HIS A 62 5.08 5.29 5.88
C HIS A 62 5.71 4.53 7.05
N ASN A 63 5.92 3.23 6.87
CA ASN A 63 6.63 2.34 7.80
C ASN A 63 6.09 2.38 9.24
N ARG A 64 4.76 2.27 9.42
CA ARG A 64 4.14 2.22 10.75
C ARG A 64 4.30 0.82 11.35
N PRO A 65 5.05 0.65 12.46
CA PRO A 65 5.36 -0.69 12.99
C PRO A 65 4.11 -1.52 13.32
N LEU A 66 3.05 -0.88 13.83
CA LEU A 66 1.78 -1.56 14.11
C LEU A 66 1.15 -2.16 12.85
N ILE A 67 1.20 -1.45 11.73
CA ILE A 67 0.61 -1.91 10.45
C ILE A 67 1.49 -2.98 9.83
N THR A 68 2.80 -2.75 9.74
CA THR A 68 3.73 -3.68 9.09
C THR A 68 3.80 -5.02 9.82
N GLN A 69 3.79 -5.00 11.16
CA GLN A 69 3.75 -6.22 11.98
C GLN A 69 2.42 -6.96 11.83
N ALA A 70 1.27 -6.25 11.88
CA ALA A 70 -0.03 -6.90 11.72
C ALA A 70 -0.18 -7.61 10.37
N ILE A 71 0.30 -6.99 9.27
CA ILE A 71 0.32 -7.61 7.95
C ILE A 71 1.19 -8.86 7.94
N ALA A 72 2.43 -8.76 8.46
CA ALA A 72 3.37 -9.88 8.48
C ALA A 72 2.85 -11.07 9.29
N THR A 73 2.26 -10.81 10.46
CA THR A 73 1.64 -11.85 11.29
C THR A 73 0.47 -12.49 10.57
N GLN A 74 -0.46 -11.69 10.01
CA GLN A 74 -1.64 -12.25 9.33
C GLN A 74 -1.26 -13.07 8.10
N ALA A 75 -0.31 -12.62 7.30
CA ALA A 75 0.14 -13.35 6.12
C ALA A 75 0.77 -14.71 6.48
N ALA A 76 1.42 -14.83 7.65
CA ALA A 76 1.96 -16.09 8.14
C ALA A 76 0.90 -17.01 8.77
N GLU A 77 -0.16 -16.44 9.35
CA GLU A 77 -1.25 -17.18 10.00
C GLU A 77 -2.27 -17.73 8.98
N LEU A 78 -2.75 -16.87 8.08
CA LEU A 78 -3.72 -17.18 7.03
C LEU A 78 -3.64 -16.10 5.95
N ASP A 79 -2.93 -16.40 4.88
CA ASP A 79 -2.71 -15.50 3.73
C ASP A 79 -3.98 -15.25 2.93
N TYR A 80 -4.80 -16.28 2.73
CA TYR A 80 -6.08 -16.18 2.03
C TYR A 80 -7.09 -17.25 2.46
N ALA A 81 -8.34 -16.81 2.67
CA ALA A 81 -9.49 -17.69 2.73
C ALA A 81 -10.56 -17.18 1.75
N PRO A 82 -11.27 -18.05 1.01
CA PRO A 82 -12.36 -17.62 0.13
C PRO A 82 -13.48 -16.94 0.92
N ALA A 83 -14.14 -15.95 0.30
CA ALA A 83 -15.26 -15.21 0.91
C ALA A 83 -16.64 -15.67 0.42
N PHE A 84 -16.69 -16.69 -0.44
CA PHE A 84 -17.95 -17.22 -0.99
C PHE A 84 -18.36 -18.45 -0.20
N GLN A 85 -19.31 -18.29 0.74
CA GLN A 85 -19.77 -19.34 1.67
C GLN A 85 -18.74 -19.77 2.73
N MET A 86 -17.60 -19.08 2.83
CA MET A 86 -16.60 -19.23 3.88
C MET A 86 -16.23 -17.85 4.46
N GLY A 87 -15.57 -17.82 5.61
CA GLY A 87 -15.15 -16.57 6.25
C GLY A 87 -14.04 -16.75 7.26
N HIS A 88 -13.46 -15.64 7.70
CA HIS A 88 -12.46 -15.58 8.77
C HIS A 88 -12.79 -14.43 9.73
N PRO A 89 -12.45 -14.54 11.04
CA PRO A 89 -12.90 -13.58 12.06
C PRO A 89 -12.56 -12.12 11.77
N LYS A 90 -11.37 -11.86 11.21
CA LYS A 90 -10.89 -10.49 10.94
C LYS A 90 -11.74 -9.70 9.94
N ALA A 91 -12.42 -10.37 9.00
CA ALA A 91 -13.34 -9.68 8.09
C ALA A 91 -14.55 -9.10 8.83
N PHE A 92 -15.10 -9.86 9.78
CA PHE A 92 -16.25 -9.44 10.59
C PHE A 92 -15.87 -8.38 11.63
N GLU A 93 -14.66 -8.47 12.20
CA GLU A 93 -14.10 -7.44 13.09
C GLU A 93 -13.99 -6.09 12.37
N LEU A 94 -13.38 -6.08 11.17
CA LEU A 94 -13.24 -4.85 10.38
C LEU A 94 -14.60 -4.32 9.92
N ALA A 95 -15.51 -5.18 9.46
CA ALA A 95 -16.84 -4.76 9.04
C ALA A 95 -17.60 -4.06 10.17
N SER A 96 -17.50 -4.60 11.40
CA SER A 96 -18.12 -4.00 12.59
C SER A 96 -17.50 -2.65 12.92
N ALA A 97 -16.17 -2.54 12.94
CA ALA A 97 -15.49 -1.28 13.19
C ALA A 97 -15.84 -0.19 12.16
N LEU A 98 -15.95 -0.57 10.88
CA LEU A 98 -16.35 0.35 9.81
C LEU A 98 -17.79 0.85 9.97
N ARG A 99 -18.72 -0.06 10.28
CA ARG A 99 -20.11 0.30 10.58
C ARG A 99 -20.18 1.31 11.72
N ASP A 100 -19.44 1.06 12.81
CA ASP A 100 -19.47 1.93 14.00
C ASP A 100 -18.88 3.34 13.75
N MET A 101 -18.07 3.51 12.70
CA MET A 101 -17.56 4.82 12.26
C MET A 101 -18.43 5.48 11.18
N ALA A 102 -19.28 4.72 10.49
CA ALA A 102 -20.09 5.23 9.41
C ALA A 102 -21.28 6.05 9.96
N PRO A 103 -21.72 7.10 9.25
CA PRO A 103 -22.95 7.79 9.61
C PRO A 103 -24.17 6.90 9.30
N GLU A 104 -25.30 7.17 9.95
CA GLU A 104 -26.57 6.56 9.57
C GLU A 104 -26.92 6.90 8.10
N PRO A 105 -27.55 5.99 7.33
CA PRO A 105 -28.06 4.66 7.71
C PRO A 105 -27.14 3.49 7.29
N PHE A 106 -25.82 3.68 7.25
CA PHE A 106 -24.90 2.68 6.68
C PHE A 106 -24.56 1.54 7.67
N GLU A 107 -25.33 0.44 7.60
CA GLU A 107 -25.24 -0.68 8.56
C GLU A 107 -24.42 -1.90 8.10
N HIS A 108 -24.07 -1.99 6.81
CA HIS A 108 -23.47 -3.19 6.22
C HIS A 108 -22.26 -2.86 5.33
N VAL A 109 -21.26 -3.74 5.38
CA VAL A 109 -20.02 -3.61 4.61
C VAL A 109 -19.89 -4.75 3.61
N PHE A 110 -19.66 -4.40 2.35
CA PHE A 110 -19.23 -5.33 1.30
C PHE A 110 -17.82 -4.93 0.85
N PHE A 111 -16.84 -5.83 1.03
CA PHE A 111 -15.45 -5.52 0.69
C PHE A 111 -15.15 -5.71 -0.79
N THR A 112 -14.35 -4.80 -1.34
CA THR A 112 -13.76 -4.87 -2.69
C THR A 112 -12.24 -4.68 -2.59
N ASN A 113 -11.54 -4.68 -3.72
CA ASN A 113 -10.08 -4.45 -3.77
C ASN A 113 -9.69 -3.00 -4.12
N SER A 114 -10.62 -2.17 -4.59
CA SER A 114 -10.38 -0.80 -5.02
C SER A 114 -11.69 -0.01 -5.09
N GLY A 115 -11.59 1.31 -5.26
CA GLY A 115 -12.75 2.20 -5.37
C GLY A 115 -13.31 2.41 -6.78
N SER A 116 -12.75 1.79 -7.82
CA SER A 116 -13.18 1.93 -9.22
C SER A 116 -14.53 1.27 -9.53
#